data_AF-A0A1Y1ZWV2-F1
#
_entry.id   AF-A0A1Y1ZWV2-F1
#
_cell.length_a   1.000
_cell.length_b   1.000
_cell.length_c   1.000
_cell.angle_alpha   90.00
_cell.angle_beta   90.00
_cell.angle_gamma   90.00
#
_symmetry.space_group_name_H-M   'P 1'
#
loop_
_entity.id
_entity.type
_entity.pdbx_description
1 polymer ?
#
loop_
_entity_poly.entity_id
_entity_poly.type
_entity_poly.pdbx_seq_one_letter_code
_entity_poly.pdbx_strand_id
1 'polypeptide(L)'
;MYFNTKINYSSNSTLPLTPENNIAGVNNKFSGVSNDPVEQIKFPKFEESYYLSSVGGEMDSTTNTFKFNVFYNDTMPHSIPATVNALSNAYLASKNINDRITIINHSWDKSQNTVANIGLTFVGLILGMSIVTILNKYGPLSARERINQLLLQLQLNGVSRI
;
A
#
# COMPACT_ATOMS: atom_id res chain seq x y z
N MET A 1 9.56 -7.56 -9.40
CA MET A 1 10.71 -8.24 -8.77
C MET A 1 11.93 -7.87 -9.60
N TYR A 2 13.00 -7.37 -8.99
CA TYR A 2 14.19 -6.99 -9.76
C TYR A 2 14.81 -8.21 -10.42
N PHE A 3 15.29 -8.03 -11.64
CA PHE A 3 16.07 -9.03 -12.38
C PHE A 3 17.53 -8.59 -12.36
N ASN A 4 18.44 -9.55 -12.40
CA ASN A 4 19.87 -9.28 -12.47
C ASN A 4 20.44 -8.53 -11.25
N THR A 5 19.99 -8.89 -10.05
CA THR A 5 20.52 -8.35 -8.80
C THR A 5 21.34 -9.39 -8.02
N LYS A 6 22.26 -8.92 -7.19
CA LYS A 6 23.09 -9.73 -6.30
C LYS A 6 22.59 -9.60 -4.85
N ILE A 7 22.54 -10.72 -4.14
CA ILE A 7 22.37 -10.74 -2.69
C ILE A 7 23.67 -11.23 -2.07
N ASN A 8 24.10 -10.58 -1.02
CA ASN A 8 25.25 -10.98 -0.25
C ASN A 8 24.82 -11.66 1.04
N TYR A 9 25.55 -12.67 1.45
CA TYR A 9 25.39 -13.27 2.77
C TYR A 9 26.67 -13.05 3.57
N SER A 10 26.54 -12.69 4.84
CA SER A 10 27.69 -12.48 5.70
C SER A 10 28.35 -13.81 6.07
N SER A 11 29.67 -13.90 5.92
CA SER A 11 30.49 -15.09 6.26
C SER A 11 30.38 -15.49 7.72
N ASN A 12 30.07 -14.54 8.60
CA ASN A 12 29.99 -14.74 10.04
C ASN A 12 28.59 -15.14 10.51
N SER A 13 27.66 -15.37 9.57
CA SER A 13 26.28 -15.76 9.87
C SER A 13 26.20 -17.21 10.35
N THR A 14 25.53 -17.46 11.47
CA THR A 14 25.25 -18.82 11.98
C THR A 14 23.88 -19.35 11.53
N LEU A 15 23.21 -18.64 10.62
CA LEU A 15 21.94 -19.08 10.04
C LEU A 15 22.11 -20.43 9.31
N PRO A 16 21.18 -21.38 9.47
CA PRO A 16 21.19 -22.68 8.80
C PRO A 16 20.69 -22.55 7.35
N LEU A 17 21.23 -21.59 6.60
CA LEU A 17 20.90 -21.33 5.20
C LEU A 17 22.16 -21.56 4.38
N THR A 18 22.16 -22.59 3.53
CA THR A 18 23.29 -22.81 2.62
C THR A 18 23.14 -21.94 1.36
N PRO A 19 24.23 -21.67 0.61
CA PRO A 19 24.16 -21.00 -0.67
C PRO A 19 23.17 -21.66 -1.64
N GLU A 20 23.04 -22.98 -1.61
CA GLU A 20 22.11 -23.76 -2.42
C GLU A 20 20.64 -23.46 -2.04
N ASN A 21 20.34 -23.35 -0.74
CA ASN A 21 19.00 -22.96 -0.28
C ASN A 21 18.64 -21.56 -0.77
N ASN A 22 19.62 -20.64 -0.76
CA ASN A 22 19.43 -19.27 -1.23
C ASN A 22 19.19 -19.24 -2.75
N ILE A 23 19.97 -19.98 -3.54
CA ILE A 23 19.79 -20.09 -5.00
C ILE A 23 18.43 -20.73 -5.34
N ALA A 24 18.05 -21.79 -4.62
CA ALA A 24 16.76 -22.46 -4.77
C ALA A 24 15.58 -21.54 -4.42
N GLY A 25 15.71 -20.75 -3.35
CA GLY A 25 14.70 -19.81 -2.88
C GLY A 25 14.42 -18.65 -3.84
N VAL A 26 15.37 -18.34 -4.73
CA VAL A 26 15.29 -17.18 -5.64
C VAL A 26 15.11 -17.57 -7.09
N ASN A 27 15.04 -18.88 -7.38
CA ASN A 27 14.72 -19.45 -8.70
C ASN A 27 15.56 -18.85 -9.85
N ASN A 28 16.86 -18.68 -9.65
CA ASN A 28 17.78 -18.07 -10.62
C ASN A 28 17.39 -16.66 -11.09
N LYS A 29 16.52 -15.94 -10.35
CA LYS A 29 16.17 -14.54 -10.66
C LYS A 29 17.27 -13.57 -10.21
N PHE A 30 18.10 -13.98 -9.26
CA PHE A 30 19.31 -13.28 -8.88
C PHE A 30 20.51 -13.80 -9.65
N SER A 31 21.36 -12.89 -10.08
CA SER A 31 22.52 -13.19 -10.93
C SER A 31 23.72 -13.71 -10.15
N GLY A 32 23.65 -13.69 -8.82
CA GLY A 32 24.70 -14.26 -7.99
C GLY A 32 24.45 -14.05 -6.51
N VAL A 33 25.05 -14.95 -5.73
CA VAL A 33 25.20 -14.84 -4.29
C VAL A 33 26.67 -14.53 -4.00
N SER A 34 26.95 -13.46 -3.25
CA SER A 34 28.31 -13.10 -2.83
C SER A 34 28.49 -13.26 -1.32
N ASN A 35 29.73 -13.26 -0.86
CA ASN A 35 30.09 -13.34 0.56
C ASN A 35 31.15 -12.27 0.94
N ASP A 36 30.96 -11.07 0.39
CA ASP A 36 31.83 -9.93 0.65
C ASP A 36 31.44 -9.28 1.99
N PRO A 37 32.40 -8.85 2.83
CA PRO A 37 32.07 -8.09 4.03
C PRO A 37 31.39 -6.77 3.64
N VAL A 38 30.44 -6.32 4.45
CA VAL A 38 29.55 -5.19 4.12
C VAL A 38 30.31 -3.93 3.72
N GLU A 39 31.45 -3.70 4.35
CA GLU A 39 32.34 -2.54 4.13
C GLU A 39 33.08 -2.59 2.77
N GLN A 40 33.20 -3.76 2.15
CA GLN A 40 33.91 -3.95 0.88
C GLN A 40 32.97 -4.01 -0.32
N ILE A 41 31.66 -3.87 -0.10
CA ILE A 41 30.67 -3.86 -1.17
C ILE A 41 30.85 -2.57 -1.98
N LYS A 42 31.41 -2.72 -3.18
CA LYS A 42 31.64 -1.60 -4.09
C LYS A 42 30.32 -1.14 -4.71
N PHE A 43 30.24 0.15 -4.98
CA PHE A 43 29.16 0.69 -5.81
C PHE A 43 29.19 0.03 -7.20
N PRO A 44 28.04 -0.46 -7.70
CA PRO A 44 28.00 -1.09 -9.01
C PRO A 44 28.34 -0.07 -10.10
N LYS A 45 29.13 -0.48 -11.09
CA LYS A 45 29.39 0.32 -12.29
C LYS A 45 28.21 0.20 -13.26
N PHE A 46 28.17 1.11 -14.25
CA PHE A 46 27.23 1.00 -15.36
C PHE A 46 27.36 -0.38 -16.03
N GLU A 47 26.24 -1.06 -16.27
CA GLU A 47 26.11 -2.45 -16.79
C GLU A 47 26.42 -3.62 -15.82
N GLU A 48 26.78 -3.35 -14.57
CA GLU A 48 26.94 -4.42 -13.56
C GLU A 48 25.62 -4.78 -12.87
N SER A 49 25.49 -6.03 -12.39
CA SER A 49 24.35 -6.46 -11.59
C SER A 49 24.22 -5.62 -10.32
N TYR A 50 23.03 -5.08 -10.08
CA TYR A 50 22.78 -4.22 -8.92
C TYR A 50 22.82 -5.00 -7.62
N TYR A 51 23.31 -4.34 -6.57
CA TYR A 51 23.30 -4.86 -5.24
C TYR A 51 21.93 -4.64 -4.57
N LEU A 52 21.30 -5.73 -4.11
CA LEU A 52 19.98 -5.67 -3.46
C LEU A 52 20.11 -5.51 -1.94
N SER A 53 20.83 -6.44 -1.29
CA SER A 53 20.97 -6.48 0.17
C SER A 53 22.08 -7.42 0.63
N SER A 54 22.64 -7.13 1.81
CA SER A 54 23.46 -8.02 2.62
C SER A 54 22.62 -8.62 3.72
N VAL A 55 22.65 -9.93 3.88
CA VAL A 55 21.97 -10.61 4.98
C VAL A 55 22.99 -11.37 5.83
N GLY A 56 23.01 -11.08 7.12
CA GLY A 56 23.65 -11.92 8.12
C GLY A 56 22.64 -12.25 9.22
N GLY A 57 23.02 -13.11 10.15
CA GLY A 57 22.18 -13.36 11.30
C GLY A 57 22.69 -14.43 12.22
N GLU A 58 21.96 -14.62 13.29
CA GLU A 58 22.21 -15.63 14.30
C GLU A 58 20.94 -16.45 14.55
N MET A 59 21.14 -17.76 14.74
CA MET A 59 20.08 -18.64 15.23
C MET A 59 20.22 -18.77 16.75
N ASP A 60 19.23 -18.28 17.49
CA ASP A 60 19.16 -18.52 18.91
C ASP A 60 18.61 -19.93 19.15
N SER A 61 19.50 -20.84 19.57
CA SER A 61 19.16 -22.24 19.83
C SER A 61 18.25 -22.42 21.06
N THR A 62 18.16 -21.44 21.94
CA THR A 62 17.33 -21.53 23.15
C THR A 62 15.87 -21.19 22.89
N THR A 63 15.61 -20.20 22.05
CA THR A 63 14.25 -19.76 21.70
C THR A 63 13.80 -20.29 20.34
N ASN A 64 14.67 -20.97 19.60
CA ASN A 64 14.45 -21.41 18.22
C ASN A 64 14.00 -20.25 17.30
N THR A 65 14.56 -19.06 17.54
CA THR A 65 14.26 -17.86 16.77
C THR A 65 15.42 -17.49 15.86
N PHE A 66 15.09 -16.92 14.70
CA PHE A 66 16.09 -16.39 13.76
C PHE A 66 16.15 -14.88 13.89
N LYS A 67 17.34 -14.36 14.13
CA LYS A 67 17.61 -12.93 14.12
C LYS A 67 18.39 -12.57 12.87
N PHE A 68 17.73 -11.88 11.96
CA PHE A 68 18.30 -11.43 10.70
C PHE A 68 18.77 -9.98 10.81
N ASN A 69 20.02 -9.74 10.43
CA ASN A 69 20.60 -8.42 10.23
C ASN A 69 20.66 -8.15 8.73
N VAL A 70 19.81 -7.25 8.24
CA VAL A 70 19.67 -6.94 6.82
C VAL A 70 20.16 -5.53 6.54
N PHE A 71 21.18 -5.42 5.69
CA PHE A 71 21.65 -4.17 5.11
C PHE A 71 21.10 -4.08 3.70
N TYR A 72 20.11 -3.22 3.48
CA TYR A 72 19.42 -3.12 2.19
C TYR A 72 19.90 -1.88 1.41
N ASN A 73 19.68 -1.91 0.11
CA ASN A 73 19.96 -0.75 -0.74
C ASN A 73 18.77 0.23 -0.72
N ASP A 74 18.98 1.40 -0.13
CA ASP A 74 17.99 2.49 -0.02
C ASP A 74 17.59 3.08 -1.39
N THR A 75 18.46 2.98 -2.40
CA THR A 75 18.14 3.50 -3.75
C THR A 75 17.18 2.60 -4.52
N MET A 76 16.87 1.40 -3.99
CA MET A 76 15.96 0.44 -4.60
C MET A 76 14.67 0.33 -3.76
N PRO A 77 13.55 0.93 -4.20
CA PRO A 77 12.31 0.97 -3.41
C PRO A 77 11.73 -0.39 -3.00
N HIS A 78 12.06 -1.46 -3.74
CA HIS A 78 11.59 -2.82 -3.44
C HIS A 78 12.70 -3.73 -2.91
N SER A 79 13.82 -3.18 -2.40
CA SER A 79 14.92 -3.98 -1.83
C SER A 79 14.44 -4.81 -0.65
N ILE A 80 13.86 -4.18 0.37
CA ILE A 80 13.35 -4.85 1.57
C ILE A 80 12.35 -5.98 1.25
N PRO A 81 11.22 -5.74 0.54
CA PRO A 81 10.26 -6.80 0.28
C PRO A 81 10.85 -7.92 -0.58
N ALA A 82 11.78 -7.62 -1.49
CA ALA A 82 12.47 -8.64 -2.27
C ALA A 82 13.41 -9.49 -1.41
N THR A 83 14.15 -8.88 -0.48
CA THR A 83 15.02 -9.58 0.47
C THR A 83 14.22 -10.45 1.43
N VAL A 84 13.11 -9.95 1.98
CA VAL A 84 12.23 -10.75 2.84
C VAL A 84 11.68 -11.96 2.09
N ASN A 85 11.19 -11.77 0.86
CA ASN A 85 10.71 -12.87 0.03
C ASN A 85 11.81 -13.93 -0.23
N ALA A 86 13.03 -13.47 -0.54
CA ALA A 86 14.18 -14.34 -0.76
C ALA A 86 14.52 -15.16 0.49
N LEU A 87 14.54 -14.52 1.67
CA LEU A 87 14.83 -15.19 2.94
C LEU A 87 13.75 -16.18 3.33
N SER A 88 12.47 -15.83 3.16
CA SER A 88 11.37 -16.76 3.44
C SER A 88 11.45 -18.00 2.55
N ASN A 89 11.72 -17.83 1.25
CA ASN A 89 11.88 -18.96 0.34
C ASN A 89 13.17 -19.76 0.57
N ALA A 90 14.27 -19.11 0.98
CA ALA A 90 15.49 -19.80 1.37
C ALA A 90 15.27 -20.66 2.62
N TYR A 91 14.48 -20.16 3.59
CA TYR A 91 14.08 -20.94 4.76
C TYR A 91 13.16 -22.12 4.41
N LEU A 92 12.19 -21.93 3.51
CA LEU A 92 11.36 -23.04 3.03
C LEU A 92 12.22 -24.10 2.32
N ALA A 93 13.18 -23.66 1.51
CA ALA A 93 14.13 -24.54 0.85
C ALA A 93 15.02 -25.30 1.85
N SER A 94 15.43 -24.69 2.97
CA SER A 94 16.22 -25.38 4.01
C SER A 94 15.41 -26.46 4.76
N LYS A 95 14.08 -26.39 4.69
CA LYS A 95 13.16 -27.42 5.19
C LYS A 95 12.70 -28.41 4.11
N ASN A 96 13.29 -28.37 2.92
CA ASN A 96 12.88 -29.19 1.76
C ASN A 96 11.40 -29.02 1.38
N ILE A 97 10.83 -27.83 1.61
CA ILE A 97 9.46 -27.50 1.20
C ILE A 97 9.52 -26.93 -0.22
N ASN A 98 8.80 -27.55 -1.15
CA ASN A 98 8.80 -27.15 -2.58
C ASN A 98 7.89 -25.95 -2.88
N ASP A 99 7.02 -25.58 -1.94
CA ASP A 99 6.15 -24.41 -2.07
C ASP A 99 6.94 -23.11 -2.03
N ARG A 100 6.40 -22.09 -2.68
CA ARG A 100 7.06 -20.78 -2.81
C ARG A 100 6.13 -19.66 -2.46
N ILE A 101 6.69 -18.72 -1.70
CA ILE A 101 6.06 -17.45 -1.41
C ILE A 101 6.41 -16.50 -2.56
N THR A 102 5.38 -15.84 -3.09
CA THR A 102 5.56 -14.79 -4.10
C THR A 102 4.94 -13.51 -3.57
N ILE A 103 5.76 -12.47 -3.44
CA ILE A 103 5.30 -11.15 -3.04
C ILE A 103 5.02 -10.34 -4.30
N ILE A 104 3.77 -9.94 -4.47
CA ILE A 104 3.31 -9.08 -5.54
C ILE A 104 2.93 -7.75 -4.91
N ASN A 105 3.66 -6.69 -5.26
CA ASN A 105 3.27 -5.34 -4.93
C ASN A 105 2.44 -4.78 -6.08
N HIS A 106 1.15 -4.57 -5.85
CA HIS A 106 0.29 -3.88 -6.80
C HIS A 106 0.14 -2.44 -6.35
N SER A 107 0.54 -1.49 -7.20
CA SER A 107 0.22 -0.09 -6.96
C SER A 107 -1.29 0.07 -6.99
N TRP A 108 -1.83 0.80 -6.02
CA TRP A 108 -3.26 1.10 -5.98
C TRP A 108 -3.68 1.78 -7.29
N ASP A 109 -4.55 1.15 -8.07
CA ASP A 109 -4.99 1.71 -9.34
C ASP A 109 -5.88 2.94 -9.10
N LYS A 110 -5.31 4.12 -9.38
CA LYS A 110 -5.98 5.42 -9.25
C LYS A 110 -7.13 5.58 -10.26
N SER A 111 -7.19 4.74 -11.31
CA SER A 111 -8.24 4.82 -12.34
C SER A 111 -9.64 4.56 -11.76
N GLN A 112 -9.77 3.59 -10.85
CA GLN A 112 -11.04 3.24 -10.21
C GLN A 112 -11.59 4.38 -9.33
N ASN A 113 -10.71 5.19 -8.75
CA ASN A 113 -11.11 6.36 -7.98
C ASN A 113 -11.75 7.46 -8.86
N THR A 114 -11.43 7.53 -10.15
CA THR A 114 -12.01 8.55 -11.02
C THR A 114 -13.50 8.27 -11.27
N VAL A 115 -13.85 7.02 -11.53
CA VAL A 115 -15.26 6.60 -11.71
C VAL A 115 -16.05 6.80 -10.43
N ALA A 116 -15.48 6.42 -9.28
CA ALA A 116 -16.12 6.63 -7.98
C ALA A 116 -16.35 8.13 -7.69
N ASN A 117 -15.36 8.99 -7.98
CA ASN A 117 -15.48 10.44 -7.79
C ASN A 117 -16.53 11.07 -8.72
N ILE A 118 -16.60 10.64 -9.98
CA ILE A 118 -17.63 11.09 -10.92
C ILE A 118 -19.00 10.67 -10.40
N GLY A 119 -19.17 9.41 -9.99
CA GLY A 119 -20.42 8.90 -9.42
C GLY A 119 -20.87 9.69 -8.18
N LEU A 120 -19.96 9.97 -7.26
CA LEU A 120 -20.24 10.76 -6.05
C LEU A 120 -20.69 12.18 -6.39
N THR A 121 -20.10 12.79 -7.42
CA THR A 121 -20.46 14.13 -7.89
C THR A 121 -21.88 14.15 -8.45
N PHE A 122 -22.28 13.13 -9.21
CA PHE A 122 -23.65 12.99 -9.72
C PHE A 122 -24.68 12.82 -8.61
N VAL A 123 -24.37 12.01 -7.60
CA VAL A 123 -25.24 11.84 -6.42
C VAL A 123 -25.43 13.19 -5.70
N GLY A 124 -24.34 13.95 -5.50
CA GLY A 124 -24.40 15.28 -4.91
C GLY A 124 -25.29 16.25 -5.71
N LEU A 125 -25.19 16.23 -7.04
CA LEU A 125 -26.03 17.04 -7.93
C LEU A 125 -27.52 16.69 -7.83
N ILE A 126 -27.86 15.40 -7.81
CA ILE A 126 -29.25 14.93 -7.71
C ILE A 126 -29.86 15.34 -6.36
N LEU A 127 -29.11 15.18 -5.27
CA LEU A 127 -29.56 15.63 -3.95
C LEU A 127 -29.74 17.15 -3.89
N GLY A 128 -28.79 17.91 -4.43
CA GLY A 128 -28.89 19.37 -4.50
C GLY A 128 -30.12 19.84 -5.28
N MET A 129 -30.36 19.26 -6.47
CA MET A 129 -31.54 19.58 -7.27
C MET A 129 -32.85 19.22 -6.56
N SER A 130 -32.88 18.11 -5.83
CA SER A 130 -34.06 17.69 -5.06
C SER A 130 -34.42 18.71 -3.99
N ILE A 131 -33.43 19.21 -3.24
CA ILE A 131 -33.64 20.24 -2.20
C ILE A 131 -34.14 21.55 -2.81
N VAL A 132 -33.50 22.02 -3.89
CA VAL A 132 -33.89 23.27 -4.57
C VAL A 132 -35.32 23.17 -5.10
N THR A 133 -35.72 22.02 -5.65
CA THR A 133 -37.07 21.81 -6.20
C THR A 133 -38.13 21.85 -5.11
N ILE A 134 -37.86 21.23 -3.95
CA ILE A 134 -38.75 21.28 -2.77
C ILE A 134 -38.90 22.73 -2.29
N LEU A 135 -37.80 23.47 -2.15
CA LEU A 135 -37.82 24.87 -1.72
C LEU A 135 -38.57 25.77 -2.72
N ASN A 136 -38.36 25.59 -4.02
CA ASN A 136 -39.05 26.37 -5.05
C ASN A 136 -40.56 26.12 -5.05
N LYS A 137 -40.99 24.88 -4.79
CA LYS A 137 -42.42 24.54 -4.74
C LYS A 137 -43.08 25.03 -3.46
N TYR A 138 -42.49 24.75 -2.30
CA TYR A 138 -43.14 24.96 -1.00
C TYR A 138 -42.77 26.29 -0.34
N GLY A 139 -41.67 26.92 -0.73
CA GLY A 139 -41.23 28.22 -0.20
C GLY A 139 -42.29 29.32 -0.42
N PRO A 140 -42.75 29.56 -1.67
CA PRO A 140 -43.79 30.55 -1.93
C PRO A 140 -45.13 30.24 -1.24
N LEU A 141 -45.49 28.96 -1.14
CA LEU A 141 -46.70 28.51 -0.44
C LEU A 141 -46.63 28.85 1.06
N SER A 142 -45.51 28.54 1.71
CA SER A 142 -45.27 28.85 3.12
C SER A 142 -45.31 30.36 3.39
N ALA A 143 -44.69 31.16 2.51
CA ALA A 143 -44.73 32.62 2.61
C ALA A 143 -46.17 33.15 2.48
N ARG A 144 -46.95 32.65 1.51
CA ARG A 144 -48.34 33.05 1.30
C ARG A 144 -49.23 32.68 2.49
N GLU A 145 -49.06 31.49 3.04
CA GLU A 145 -49.81 31.05 4.22
C GLU A 145 -49.51 31.92 5.44
N ARG A 146 -48.24 32.26 5.66
CA ARG A 146 -47.84 33.18 6.74
C ARG A 146 -48.47 34.56 6.58
N ILE A 147 -48.47 35.12 5.37
CA ILE A 147 -49.12 36.41 5.08
C ILE A 147 -50.63 36.33 5.38
N ASN A 148 -51.30 35.25 4.96
CA ASN A 148 -52.72 35.06 5.22
C ASN A 148 -53.04 34.92 6.71
N GLN A 149 -52.22 34.18 7.48
CA GLN A 149 -52.38 34.06 8.92
C GLN A 149 -52.23 35.41 9.63
N LEU A 150 -51.25 36.21 9.25
CA LEU A 150 -51.06 37.57 9.80
C LEU A 150 -52.25 38.48 9.46
N LEU A 151 -52.77 38.38 8.23
CA LEU A 151 -53.93 39.16 7.82
C LEU A 151 -55.19 38.77 8.59
N LEU A 152 -55.42 37.46 8.80
CA LEU A 152 -56.52 36.96 9.62
C LEU A 152 -56.41 37.44 11.07
N GLN A 153 -55.20 37.45 11.64
CA GLN A 153 -54.97 37.98 12.99
C GLN A 153 -55.28 39.48 13.07
N LEU A 154 -54.92 40.28 12.06
CA LEU A 154 -55.25 41.71 12.02
C LEU A 154 -56.77 41.94 11.92
N GLN A 155 -57.47 41.15 11.10
CA GLN A 155 -58.92 41.23 10.96
C GLN A 155 -59.65 40.84 12.26
N LEU A 156 -59.19 39.79 12.94
CA LEU A 156 -59.72 39.39 14.26
C LEU A 156 -59.51 40.48 15.33
N ASN A 157 -58.43 41.25 15.22
CA ASN A 157 -58.17 42.41 16.08
C ASN A 157 -58.91 43.69 15.67
N GLY A 158 -59.88 43.60 14.75
CA GLY A 158 -60.75 44.71 14.37
C GLY A 158 -60.15 45.69 13.36
N VAL A 159 -58.98 45.40 12.79
CA VAL A 159 -58.40 46.19 11.71
C VAL A 159 -58.97 45.67 10.38
N SER A 160 -60.00 46.35 9.87
CA SER A 160 -60.59 46.02 8.56
C SER A 160 -59.75 46.60 7.42
N ARG A 161 -59.74 45.90 6.27
CA ARG A 161 -59.21 46.45 5.02
C ARG A 161 -60.15 47.57 4.55
N ILE A 162 -59.62 48.77 4.38
CA ILE A 162 -60.16 49.75 3.41
C ILE A 162 -59.70 49.31 2.02
#